data_AF-A0A1Y3NLP7-F1
#
_entry.id   AF-A0A1Y3NLP7-F1
#
_cell.length_a   1.000
_cell.length_b   1.000
_cell.length_c   1.000
_cell.angle_alpha   90.00
_cell.angle_beta   90.00
_cell.angle_gamma   90.00
#
_symmetry.space_group_name_H-M   'P 1'
#
loop_
_entity.id
_entity.type
_entity.pdbx_description
1 polymer ?
#
loop_
_entity_poly.entity_id
_entity_poly.type
_entity_poly.pdbx_seq_one_letter_code
_entity_poly.pdbx_strand_id
1 'polypeptide(L)'
;MAQESKTLWVEPIDGETSATEIITPFTKYGEIEFMRIVPEKNGAFITYVDEEDAVKAKNGLTDLEIADKKVTVGYGRISLADPANDEKGLQPTKSLWIGNIPQSIGNAELEELFSKFGKIESARVLTHKNCGFVNFEKLEDAIKAKLEMNGKEIDGTDLRIGYAKVPPKGEQIVTNTNNNNQNKKNENKESSSSKANTNANNKSESSKNELPSITIPLKDGAIRKIDQNKLREIRKKLDGRVSAKDIDSFYEDIIDDTVELCTDYIGNVVIQKIIEKTDDQNKVLKLIELVAPYMASFGVHKNGTWVVQKMIDCAKTQVQIQKIIDAIRAYTPPLLLDQFGNYVVQCCLRLGTKCNQFVFDAMAAKCLDIGLGRFGARSVRACLESQYTTKRQQKQVALAILHNSVQLCTNPNGAILLTWLLDTSSLPGRYRALAPKLLKHIPQFCCHKLASATVLKLVNQRTEIEAREKVIKEIFFSEDSKLEEILRDQIYGVSVIQKILSNGCINMEEKIRLADRIREVLVNIGDIKPTQISYKRLIDELAVI
;
A
#
# COMPACT_ATOMS: atom_id res chain seq x y z
N MET A 1 -32.97 32.17 0.20
CA MET A 1 -31.93 32.56 1.16
C MET A 1 -30.99 31.37 1.32
N ALA A 2 -29.68 31.57 1.18
CA ALA A 2 -28.72 30.49 1.45
C ALA A 2 -28.84 30.10 2.93
N GLN A 3 -29.01 28.82 3.21
CA GLN A 3 -29.12 28.30 4.56
C GLN A 3 -27.79 28.53 5.29
N GLU A 4 -27.86 29.05 6.52
CA GLU A 4 -26.68 29.19 7.39
C GLU A 4 -26.00 27.83 7.58
N SER A 5 -24.68 27.84 7.72
CA SER A 5 -23.88 26.63 7.84
C SER A 5 -22.63 26.90 8.67
N LYS A 6 -22.23 25.91 9.47
CA LYS A 6 -20.92 25.89 10.13
C LYS A 6 -19.72 25.84 9.16
N THR A 7 -19.97 25.61 7.87
CA THR A 7 -18.93 25.56 6.83
C THR A 7 -19.01 26.78 5.92
N LEU A 8 -17.87 27.45 5.75
CA LEU A 8 -17.66 28.54 4.81
C LEU A 8 -16.88 28.07 3.58
N TRP A 9 -17.17 28.67 2.44
CA TRP A 9 -16.42 28.57 1.19
C TRP A 9 -15.73 29.92 0.93
N VAL A 10 -14.44 29.86 0.62
CA VAL A 10 -13.60 31.04 0.38
C VAL A 10 -12.97 30.95 -1.00
N GLU A 11 -13.18 31.96 -1.84
CA GLU A 11 -12.65 32.03 -3.21
C GLU A 11 -12.42 33.48 -3.67
N PRO A 12 -11.45 33.78 -4.55
CA PRO A 12 -10.47 32.85 -5.11
C PRO A 12 -9.25 32.65 -4.17
N ILE A 13 -8.76 31.42 -4.07
CA ILE A 13 -7.51 31.06 -3.40
C ILE A 13 -6.50 30.64 -4.48
N ASP A 14 -5.31 31.24 -4.45
CA ASP A 14 -4.24 30.89 -5.39
C ASP A 14 -3.65 29.51 -5.05
N GLY A 15 -3.15 28.80 -6.07
CA GLY A 15 -2.52 27.49 -5.90
C GLY A 15 -1.23 27.53 -5.07
N GLU A 16 -0.62 28.72 -4.94
CA GLU A 16 0.58 28.97 -4.13
C GLU A 16 0.27 29.47 -2.71
N THR A 17 -0.98 29.85 -2.40
CA THR A 17 -1.36 30.35 -1.07
C THR A 17 -1.20 29.25 -0.01
N SER A 18 -0.48 29.56 1.07
CA SER A 18 -0.24 28.62 2.15
C SER A 18 -1.51 28.41 3.02
N ALA A 19 -1.63 27.23 3.63
CA ALA A 19 -2.71 26.96 4.58
C ALA A 19 -2.75 27.95 5.76
N THR A 20 -1.60 28.48 6.17
CA THR A 20 -1.49 29.48 7.24
C THR A 20 -2.11 30.81 6.83
N GLU A 21 -1.82 31.30 5.63
CA GLU A 21 -2.42 32.53 5.09
C GLU A 21 -3.92 32.40 4.95
N ILE A 22 -4.41 31.22 4.56
CA ILE A 22 -5.84 30.94 4.45
C ILE A 22 -6.51 30.88 5.82
N ILE A 23 -5.93 30.22 6.83
CA ILE A 23 -6.60 29.99 8.11
C ILE A 23 -6.56 31.20 9.05
N THR A 24 -5.48 31.99 9.01
CA THR A 24 -5.20 33.06 10.00
C THR A 24 -6.34 34.08 10.17
N PRO A 25 -7.03 34.55 9.11
CA PRO A 25 -8.15 35.47 9.28
C PRO A 25 -9.35 34.84 10.01
N PHE A 26 -9.53 33.52 9.87
CA PHE A 26 -10.71 32.78 10.34
C PHE A 26 -10.62 32.35 11.80
N THR A 27 -9.41 32.10 12.31
CA THR A 27 -9.20 31.71 13.71
C THR A 27 -9.59 32.80 14.72
N LYS A 28 -9.70 34.06 14.28
CA LYS A 28 -10.15 35.18 15.11
C LYS A 28 -11.61 35.06 15.56
N TYR A 29 -12.42 34.26 14.87
CA TYR A 29 -13.86 34.16 15.10
C TYR A 29 -14.29 32.91 15.87
N GLY A 30 -13.46 31.85 15.90
CA GLY A 30 -13.79 30.58 16.54
C GLY A 30 -12.81 29.45 16.19
N GLU A 31 -12.96 28.30 16.84
CA GLU A 31 -12.13 27.13 16.56
C GLU A 31 -12.51 26.47 15.22
N ILE A 32 -11.49 26.18 14.40
CA ILE A 32 -11.66 25.48 13.12
C ILE A 32 -11.58 23.97 13.34
N GLU A 33 -12.69 23.28 13.08
CA GLU A 33 -12.79 21.81 13.10
C GLU A 33 -12.03 21.20 11.92
N PHE A 34 -12.22 21.78 10.73
CA PHE A 34 -11.74 21.20 9.48
C PHE A 34 -11.48 22.25 8.40
N MET A 35 -10.38 22.09 7.66
CA MET A 35 -10.08 22.89 6.47
C MET A 35 -9.79 21.97 5.28
N ARG A 36 -10.37 22.28 4.12
CA ARG A 36 -10.09 21.60 2.86
C ARG A 36 -9.81 22.61 1.77
N ILE A 37 -8.59 22.64 1.26
CA ILE A 37 -8.19 23.43 0.09
C ILE A 37 -8.58 22.63 -1.15
N VAL A 38 -9.23 23.27 -2.12
CA VAL A 38 -9.68 22.67 -3.38
C VAL A 38 -9.03 23.45 -4.54
N PRO A 39 -7.76 23.13 -4.89
CA PRO A 39 -7.01 23.88 -5.90
C PRO A 39 -7.72 23.90 -7.27
N GLU A 40 -8.38 22.81 -7.65
CA GLU A 40 -9.13 22.70 -8.91
C GLU A 40 -10.29 23.71 -9.03
N LYS A 41 -10.77 24.24 -7.90
CA LYS A 41 -11.84 25.23 -7.83
C LYS A 41 -11.36 26.59 -7.33
N ASN A 42 -10.05 26.79 -7.19
CA ASN A 42 -9.46 28.00 -6.61
C ASN A 42 -10.15 28.44 -5.32
N GLY A 43 -10.40 27.51 -4.39
CA GLY A 43 -11.11 27.86 -3.16
C GLY A 43 -10.85 26.89 -2.03
N ALA A 44 -11.32 27.25 -0.84
CA ALA A 44 -11.17 26.43 0.36
C ALA A 44 -12.47 26.35 1.16
N PHE A 45 -12.73 25.18 1.74
CA PHE A 45 -13.73 25.00 2.78
C PHE A 45 -13.11 25.20 4.15
N ILE A 46 -13.79 25.96 5.00
CA ILE A 46 -13.41 26.21 6.40
C ILE A 46 -14.62 25.86 7.25
N THR A 47 -14.50 24.86 8.11
CA THR A 47 -15.58 24.41 8.99
C THR A 47 -15.23 24.73 10.42
N TYR A 48 -16.09 25.53 11.06
CA TYR A 48 -15.99 25.83 12.48
C TYR A 48 -16.56 24.66 13.31
N VAL A 49 -16.07 24.55 14.55
CA VAL A 49 -16.68 23.67 15.56
C VAL A 49 -18.11 24.14 15.82
N ASP A 50 -18.30 25.45 15.99
CA ASP A 50 -19.59 26.08 16.30
C ASP A 50 -20.15 26.86 15.11
N GLU A 51 -21.44 26.68 14.83
CA GLU A 51 -22.12 27.35 13.70
C GLU A 51 -22.18 28.88 13.85
N GLU A 52 -22.33 29.37 15.08
CA GLU A 52 -22.37 30.80 15.38
C GLU A 52 -21.08 31.52 14.96
N ASP A 53 -19.93 30.86 15.10
CA ASP A 53 -18.63 31.43 14.76
C ASP A 53 -18.43 31.52 13.25
N ALA A 54 -19.00 30.58 12.48
CA ALA A 54 -19.06 30.67 11.02
C ALA A 54 -19.94 31.86 10.57
N VAL A 55 -21.05 32.11 11.26
CA VAL A 55 -21.93 33.27 10.98
C VAL A 55 -21.18 34.59 11.28
N LYS A 56 -20.51 34.68 12.44
CA LYS A 56 -19.68 35.85 12.81
C LYS A 56 -18.56 36.08 11.80
N ALA A 57 -17.85 35.02 11.41
CA ALA A 57 -16.75 35.09 10.45
C ALA A 57 -17.23 35.56 9.06
N LYS A 58 -18.32 34.99 8.54
CA LYS A 58 -18.89 35.41 7.25
C LYS A 58 -19.29 36.88 7.25
N ASN A 59 -19.89 37.37 8.33
CA ASN A 59 -20.34 38.76 8.43
C ASN A 59 -19.17 39.73 8.69
N GLY A 60 -18.10 39.26 9.32
CA GLY A 60 -16.92 40.07 9.63
C GLY A 60 -15.84 40.11 8.55
N LEU A 61 -15.82 39.15 7.61
CA LEU A 61 -14.78 38.98 6.58
C LEU A 61 -15.26 39.39 5.17
N THR A 62 -16.08 40.44 5.07
CA THR A 62 -16.69 40.88 3.79
C THR A 62 -15.69 41.48 2.79
N ASP A 63 -14.59 42.05 3.26
CA ASP A 63 -13.52 42.66 2.47
C ASP A 63 -12.16 42.00 2.74
N LEU A 64 -12.17 40.68 2.96
CA LEU A 64 -10.95 39.93 3.25
C LEU A 64 -10.02 39.91 2.03
N GLU A 65 -8.73 40.13 2.28
CA GLU A 65 -7.65 39.90 1.33
C GLU A 65 -6.73 38.79 1.85
N ILE A 66 -6.43 37.81 0.99
CA ILE A 66 -5.49 36.72 1.28
C ILE A 66 -4.45 36.73 0.15
N ALA A 67 -3.16 36.82 0.51
CA ALA A 67 -2.06 36.93 -0.45
C ALA A 67 -2.28 38.04 -1.50
N ASP A 68 -2.65 39.24 -1.02
CA ASP A 68 -2.91 40.46 -1.83
C ASP A 68 -4.04 40.33 -2.86
N LYS A 69 -4.93 39.34 -2.69
CA LYS A 69 -6.11 39.14 -3.53
C LYS A 69 -7.37 39.23 -2.69
N LYS A 70 -8.35 40.01 -3.16
CA LYS A 70 -9.68 40.10 -2.54
C LYS A 70 -10.42 38.77 -2.69
N VAL A 71 -10.87 38.21 -1.57
CA VAL A 71 -11.60 36.95 -1.50
C VAL A 71 -13.05 37.17 -1.05
N THR A 72 -13.93 36.30 -1.49
CA THR A 72 -15.34 36.25 -1.11
C THR A 72 -15.54 35.09 -0.15
N VAL A 73 -16.28 35.33 0.94
CA VAL A 73 -16.64 34.32 1.94
C VAL A 73 -18.14 34.04 1.87
N GLY A 74 -18.51 32.82 1.49
CA GLY A 74 -19.90 32.36 1.41
C GLY A 74 -20.15 31.11 2.26
N TYR A 75 -21.40 30.67 2.39
CA TYR A 75 -21.70 29.38 3.01
C TYR A 75 -21.37 28.23 2.03
N GLY A 76 -20.62 27.24 2.51
CA GLY A 76 -20.22 26.06 1.75
C GLY A 76 -21.02 24.82 2.13
N ARG A 77 -21.16 23.88 1.19
CA ARG A 77 -21.69 22.53 1.48
C ARG A 77 -20.62 21.49 1.17
N ILE A 78 -20.19 20.76 2.20
CA ILE A 78 -19.34 19.57 2.04
C ILE A 78 -20.29 18.36 1.94
N SER A 79 -20.29 17.65 0.82
CA SER A 79 -20.96 16.35 0.73
C SER A 79 -20.21 15.36 1.61
N LEU A 80 -20.87 14.81 2.64
CA LEU A 80 -20.33 13.79 3.54
C LEU A 80 -19.94 12.48 2.81
N ALA A 81 -20.26 12.36 1.52
CA ALA A 81 -19.96 11.18 0.70
C ALA A 81 -18.53 11.16 0.10
N ASP A 82 -17.73 12.23 0.23
CA ASP A 82 -16.33 12.23 -0.27
C ASP A 82 -15.26 12.45 0.83
N PRO A 83 -14.98 11.42 1.65
CA PRO A 83 -13.73 11.33 2.43
C PRO A 83 -12.60 10.63 1.63
N ALA A 84 -12.89 10.08 0.45
CA ALA A 84 -12.07 9.04 -0.16
C ALA A 84 -11.03 9.51 -1.19
N ASN A 85 -10.97 10.79 -1.56
CA ASN A 85 -10.04 11.28 -2.58
C ASN A 85 -8.87 12.14 -2.06
N ASP A 86 -8.51 12.01 -0.77
CA ASP A 86 -7.28 12.56 -0.19
C ASP A 86 -6.11 11.57 -0.35
N GLU A 87 -5.66 11.41 -1.61
CA GLU A 87 -4.52 10.55 -1.97
C GLU A 87 -3.18 11.29 -2.03
N LYS A 88 -3.12 12.57 -1.67
CA LYS A 88 -1.85 13.29 -1.45
C LYS A 88 -2.00 14.18 -0.21
N GLY A 89 -1.10 14.05 0.76
CA GLY A 89 -1.13 14.75 2.06
C GLY A 89 -0.95 16.28 2.01
N LEU A 90 -1.80 16.98 1.24
CA LEU A 90 -1.84 18.44 1.16
C LEU A 90 -2.89 19.06 2.09
N GLN A 91 -3.91 18.30 2.52
CA GLN A 91 -4.96 18.88 3.37
C GLN A 91 -4.48 19.09 4.80
N PRO A 92 -4.72 20.27 5.40
CA PRO A 92 -4.46 20.51 6.81
C PRO A 92 -5.24 19.56 7.72
N THR A 93 -4.57 19.01 8.73
CA THR A 93 -5.18 18.21 9.80
C THR A 93 -4.54 18.55 11.13
N LYS A 94 -5.19 18.20 12.26
CA LYS A 94 -4.63 18.31 13.61
C LYS A 94 -3.41 17.39 13.85
N SER A 95 -3.17 16.45 12.93
CA SER A 95 -2.11 15.43 13.03
C SER A 95 -0.97 15.71 12.06
N LEU A 96 0.25 15.65 12.54
CA LEU A 96 1.46 15.76 11.73
C LEU A 96 2.22 14.44 11.71
N TRP A 97 2.77 14.13 10.54
CA TRP A 97 3.86 13.17 10.38
C TRP A 97 5.17 13.94 10.29
N ILE A 98 6.16 13.53 11.09
CA ILE A 98 7.47 14.15 11.19
C ILE A 98 8.48 13.09 10.76
N GLY A 99 9.09 13.25 9.59
CA GLY A 99 10.16 12.40 9.07
C GLY A 99 11.54 12.97 9.35
N ASN A 100 12.56 12.13 9.17
CA ASN A 100 13.97 12.43 9.41
C ASN A 100 14.27 12.86 10.85
N ILE A 101 13.57 12.26 11.84
CA ILE A 101 13.86 12.49 13.25
C ILE A 101 15.21 11.84 13.59
N PRO A 102 16.18 12.56 14.19
CA PRO A 102 17.43 11.99 14.70
C PRO A 102 17.20 10.86 15.70
N GLN A 103 18.13 9.91 15.79
CA GLN A 103 18.03 8.82 16.77
C GLN A 103 18.15 9.28 18.23
N SER A 104 18.67 10.49 18.46
CA SER A 104 18.74 11.16 19.76
C SER A 104 17.38 11.64 20.28
N ILE A 105 16.39 11.83 19.40
CA ILE A 105 15.08 12.39 19.75
C ILE A 105 14.09 11.26 20.02
N GLY A 106 13.68 11.11 21.29
CA GLY A 106 12.63 10.21 21.73
C GLY A 106 11.26 10.89 21.79
N ASN A 107 10.29 10.21 22.40
CA ASN A 107 8.91 10.72 22.49
C ASN A 107 8.83 12.02 23.30
N ALA A 108 9.55 12.09 24.42
CA ALA A 108 9.52 13.24 25.32
C ALA A 108 10.16 14.47 24.66
N GLU A 109 11.29 14.27 23.97
CA GLU A 109 12.01 15.33 23.27
C GLU A 109 11.21 15.82 22.05
N LEU A 110 10.54 14.93 21.33
CA LEU A 110 9.63 15.31 20.23
C LEU A 110 8.44 16.12 20.75
N GLU A 111 7.87 15.72 21.89
CA GLU A 111 6.78 16.46 22.53
C GLU A 111 7.25 17.85 22.97
N GLU A 112 8.40 17.96 23.63
CA GLU A 112 8.99 19.23 24.05
C GLU A 112 9.24 20.16 22.85
N LEU A 113 9.86 19.65 21.78
CA LEU A 113 10.15 20.40 20.55
C LEU A 113 8.90 21.01 19.90
N PHE A 114 7.77 20.31 19.97
CA PHE A 114 6.52 20.71 19.32
C PHE A 114 5.52 21.39 20.28
N SER A 115 5.68 21.26 21.59
CA SER A 115 4.79 21.84 22.60
C SER A 115 4.72 23.37 22.54
N LYS A 116 5.77 24.03 22.04
CA LYS A 116 5.80 25.49 21.84
C LYS A 116 4.78 26.01 20.83
N PHE A 117 4.24 25.14 19.97
CA PHE A 117 3.24 25.51 18.97
C PHE A 117 1.81 25.42 19.49
N GLY A 118 1.57 24.59 20.50
CA GLY A 118 0.23 24.32 21.00
C GLY A 118 0.18 23.05 21.85
N LYS A 119 -0.98 22.79 22.46
CA LYS A 119 -1.18 21.63 23.32
C LYS A 119 -1.24 20.34 22.49
N ILE A 120 -0.43 19.35 22.88
CA ILE A 120 -0.30 18.08 22.19
C ILE A 120 -1.24 17.04 22.83
N GLU A 121 -2.12 16.42 22.04
CA GLU A 121 -2.92 15.26 22.47
C GLU A 121 -2.05 14.00 22.60
N SER A 122 -1.09 13.82 21.67
CA SER A 122 -0.13 12.72 21.73
C SER A 122 1.06 12.96 20.80
N ALA A 123 2.27 12.60 21.25
CA ALA A 123 3.46 12.51 20.41
C ALA A 123 4.03 11.07 20.45
N ARG A 124 4.50 10.56 19.30
CA ARG A 124 5.12 9.24 19.23
C ARG A 124 6.19 9.16 18.15
N VAL A 125 7.40 8.77 18.51
CA VAL A 125 8.52 8.44 17.63
C VAL A 125 8.52 6.95 17.30
N LEU A 126 8.62 6.64 16.01
CA LEU A 126 8.94 5.33 15.45
C LEU A 126 10.43 5.32 15.12
N THR A 127 11.25 5.02 16.14
CA THR A 127 12.73 5.04 16.04
C THR A 127 13.26 4.14 14.91
N HIS A 128 12.59 3.02 14.62
CA HIS A 128 12.93 2.10 13.52
C HIS A 128 12.65 2.67 12.11
N LYS A 129 11.96 3.81 12.00
CA LYS A 129 11.63 4.49 10.75
C LYS A 129 12.09 5.95 10.72
N ASN A 130 12.85 6.40 11.74
CA ASN A 130 13.28 7.80 11.92
C ASN A 130 12.15 8.80 11.63
N CYS A 131 10.94 8.50 12.12
CA CYS A 131 9.80 9.38 11.96
C CYS A 131 8.89 9.29 13.17
N GLY A 132 8.00 10.24 13.32
CA GLY A 132 7.08 10.32 14.43
C GLY A 132 5.78 10.98 14.02
N PHE A 133 4.85 11.01 14.97
CA PHE A 133 3.56 11.66 14.81
C PHE A 133 3.33 12.59 16.00
N VAL A 134 2.80 13.78 15.72
CA VAL A 134 2.36 14.74 16.74
C VAL A 134 0.92 15.10 16.42
N ASN A 135 0.03 14.88 17.38
CA ASN A 135 -1.39 15.24 17.29
C ASN A 135 -1.61 16.45 18.19
N PHE A 136 -2.04 17.57 17.62
CA PHE A 136 -2.39 18.78 18.37
C PHE A 136 -3.87 18.78 18.74
N GLU A 137 -4.23 19.48 19.81
CA GLU A 137 -5.64 19.72 20.14
C GLU A 137 -6.33 20.61 19.10
N LYS A 138 -5.58 21.57 18.51
CA LYS A 138 -6.10 22.52 17.53
C LYS A 138 -5.44 22.38 16.16
N LEU A 139 -6.22 22.66 15.11
CA LEU A 139 -5.76 22.59 13.72
C LEU A 139 -4.71 23.68 13.41
N GLU A 140 -4.90 24.88 13.96
CA GLU A 140 -4.00 26.02 13.78
C GLU A 140 -2.58 25.74 14.26
N ASP A 141 -2.45 25.04 15.41
CA ASP A 141 -1.17 24.68 16.00
C ASP A 141 -0.38 23.72 15.09
N ALA A 142 -1.06 22.75 14.48
CA ALA A 142 -0.46 21.82 13.54
C ALA A 142 -0.01 22.51 12.23
N ILE A 143 -0.80 23.45 11.71
CA ILE A 143 -0.44 24.25 10.53
C ILE A 143 0.80 25.09 10.82
N LYS A 144 0.83 25.79 11.97
CA LYS A 144 1.95 26.61 12.41
C LYS A 144 3.22 25.78 12.63
N ALA A 145 3.10 24.64 13.32
CA ALA A 145 4.22 23.74 13.57
C ALA A 145 4.83 23.20 12.27
N LYS A 146 4.00 22.81 11.29
CA LYS A 146 4.49 22.38 9.98
C LYS A 146 5.23 23.50 9.25
N LEU A 147 4.68 24.73 9.26
CA LEU A 147 5.32 25.87 8.58
C LEU A 147 6.71 26.18 9.17
N GLU A 148 6.84 26.20 10.50
CA GLU A 148 8.08 26.62 11.15
C GLU A 148 9.14 25.51 11.24
N MET A 149 8.72 24.24 11.37
CA MET A 149 9.65 23.14 11.64
C MET A 149 9.98 22.28 10.41
N ASN A 150 9.22 22.39 9.31
CA ASN A 150 9.54 21.65 8.09
C ASN A 150 10.82 22.22 7.44
N GLY A 151 11.83 21.37 7.27
CA GLY A 151 13.15 21.74 6.74
C GLY A 151 14.11 22.28 7.78
N LYS A 152 13.75 22.30 9.07
CA LYS A 152 14.65 22.75 10.14
C LYS A 152 15.68 21.67 10.48
N GLU A 153 16.95 22.05 10.55
CA GLU A 153 18.04 21.17 10.95
C GLU A 153 18.02 20.92 12.47
N ILE A 154 18.01 19.64 12.88
CA ILE A 154 18.19 19.19 14.25
C ILE A 154 19.20 18.04 14.22
N ASP A 155 20.26 18.14 15.04
CA ASP A 155 21.36 17.18 15.12
C ASP A 155 21.94 16.75 13.75
N GLY A 156 22.09 17.71 12.83
CA GLY A 156 22.65 17.48 11.49
C GLY A 156 21.67 16.86 10.49
N THR A 157 20.37 16.83 10.78
CA THR A 157 19.33 16.33 9.86
C THR A 157 18.17 17.31 9.72
N ASP A 158 17.69 17.50 8.49
CA ASP A 158 16.52 18.34 8.22
C ASP A 158 15.22 17.57 8.44
N LEU A 159 14.38 18.08 9.34
CA LEU A 159 13.05 17.52 9.58
C LEU A 159 12.17 17.64 8.34
N ARG A 160 11.34 16.62 8.09
CA ARG A 160 10.33 16.67 7.02
C ARG A 160 8.93 16.48 7.57
N ILE A 161 8.08 17.50 7.47
CA ILE A 161 6.76 17.50 8.11
C ILE A 161 5.63 17.49 7.08
N GLY A 162 4.69 16.56 7.26
CA GLY A 162 3.47 16.45 6.47
C GLY A 162 2.24 16.34 7.36
N TYR A 163 1.05 16.57 6.81
CA TYR A 163 -0.19 16.27 7.52
C TYR A 163 -0.46 14.76 7.52
N ALA A 164 -1.02 14.25 8.61
CA ALA A 164 -1.28 12.83 8.80
C ALA A 164 -2.78 12.57 8.99
N LYS A 165 -3.25 11.37 8.61
CA LYS A 165 -4.62 10.96 8.92
C LYS A 165 -4.70 10.61 10.40
N VAL A 166 -5.67 11.19 11.11
CA VAL A 166 -5.95 10.85 12.51
C VAL A 166 -6.42 9.39 12.55
N PRO A 167 -5.73 8.48 13.27
CA PRO A 167 -6.29 7.16 13.55
C PRO A 167 -7.56 7.33 14.41
N PRO A 168 -8.66 6.62 14.14
CA PRO A 168 -9.85 6.68 15.00
C PRO A 168 -9.46 6.43 16.47
N LYS A 169 -9.90 7.31 17.39
CA LYS A 169 -9.50 7.27 18.82
C LYS A 169 -9.78 5.87 19.41
N GLY A 170 -8.72 5.14 19.77
CA GLY A 170 -8.81 3.79 20.33
C GLY A 170 -7.52 2.95 20.33
N GLU A 171 -6.45 3.37 19.65
CA GLU A 171 -5.19 2.61 19.59
C GLU A 171 -4.03 3.29 20.32
N GLN A 172 -3.97 3.12 21.65
CA GLN A 172 -2.71 3.32 22.38
C GLN A 172 -1.80 2.12 22.11
N ILE A 173 -0.84 2.31 21.19
CA ILE A 173 0.22 1.34 20.87
C ILE A 173 1.38 1.59 21.84
N VAL A 174 1.50 0.76 22.89
CA VAL A 174 2.70 0.71 23.73
C VAL A 174 3.74 -0.17 23.03
N THR A 175 4.85 0.44 22.61
CA THR A 175 6.01 -0.24 22.00
C THR A 175 6.92 -0.80 23.07
N ASN A 176 7.29 -2.08 22.99
CA ASN A 176 8.45 -2.63 23.69
C ASN A 176 9.47 -3.17 22.67
N THR A 177 10.67 -2.64 22.78
CA THR A 177 11.86 -2.86 21.93
C THR A 177 12.58 -4.14 22.36
N ASN A 178 12.95 -5.02 21.41
CA ASN A 178 14.31 -5.56 21.30
C ASN A 178 14.54 -6.39 20.05
N ASN A 179 15.75 -6.20 19.51
CA ASN A 179 16.27 -6.52 18.18
C ASN A 179 16.55 -8.02 17.92
N ASN A 180 16.42 -8.45 16.66
CA ASN A 180 17.63 -8.70 15.86
C ASN A 180 17.39 -8.87 14.34
N ASN A 181 18.09 -7.99 13.63
CA ASN A 181 18.82 -8.13 12.37
C ASN A 181 18.13 -8.32 11.00
N GLN A 182 18.24 -7.21 10.25
CA GLN A 182 18.82 -7.06 8.90
C GLN A 182 18.05 -7.74 7.74
N ASN A 183 17.62 -7.05 6.68
CA ASN A 183 18.32 -5.99 5.96
C ASN A 183 17.39 -5.30 4.92
N LYS A 184 17.69 -4.02 4.63
CA LYS A 184 17.36 -3.22 3.42
C LYS A 184 15.93 -2.64 3.30
N LYS A 185 15.79 -1.31 3.46
CA LYS A 185 15.96 -0.20 2.49
C LYS A 185 14.76 -0.03 1.54
N ASN A 186 14.13 1.16 1.65
CA ASN A 186 13.65 2.08 0.60
C ASN A 186 13.51 1.49 -0.81
N GLU A 187 12.38 1.51 -1.51
CA GLU A 187 11.58 2.67 -1.94
C GLU A 187 10.29 2.09 -2.60
N ASN A 188 9.11 2.71 -2.56
CA ASN A 188 8.84 3.78 -3.51
C ASN A 188 7.56 4.57 -3.21
N LYS A 189 7.68 5.86 -3.56
CA LYS A 189 6.60 6.79 -3.88
C LYS A 189 5.65 6.25 -4.94
N GLU A 190 4.42 6.72 -4.81
CA GLU A 190 3.22 6.53 -5.62
C GLU A 190 3.39 6.66 -7.14
N SER A 191 2.56 5.94 -7.91
CA SER A 191 1.33 6.54 -8.49
C SER A 191 0.74 5.69 -9.63
N SER A 192 -0.45 5.15 -9.42
CA SER A 192 -1.55 5.11 -10.41
C SER A 192 -2.28 6.48 -10.33
N SER A 193 -3.06 7.01 -11.26
CA SER A 193 -3.62 6.59 -12.56
C SER A 193 -4.35 7.81 -13.12
N SER A 194 -4.66 7.82 -14.41
CA SER A 194 -5.82 8.57 -14.93
C SER A 194 -6.68 7.60 -15.73
N LYS A 195 -7.97 7.51 -15.38
CA LYS A 195 -9.02 6.88 -16.19
C LYS A 195 -9.54 7.92 -17.17
N ALA A 196 -9.75 7.51 -18.42
CA ALA A 196 -10.68 8.18 -19.32
C ALA A 196 -11.83 7.21 -19.64
N ASN A 197 -13.02 7.78 -19.66
CA ASN A 197 -14.31 7.19 -20.03
C ASN A 197 -14.28 6.67 -21.48
N THR A 198 -14.98 5.56 -21.75
CA THR A 198 -15.71 5.40 -23.02
C THR A 198 -16.82 4.36 -22.85
N ASN A 199 -18.04 4.77 -23.18
CA ASN A 199 -19.17 3.91 -23.45
C ASN A 199 -18.91 3.07 -24.70
N ALA A 200 -19.15 1.77 -24.64
CA ALA A 200 -19.56 0.98 -25.80
C ALA A 200 -20.29 -0.29 -25.36
N ASN A 201 -21.55 -0.37 -25.75
CA ASN A 201 -22.35 -1.59 -25.77
C ASN A 201 -21.60 -2.69 -26.50
N ASN A 202 -21.45 -3.86 -25.89
CA ASN A 202 -21.52 -5.14 -26.57
C ASN A 202 -21.81 -6.26 -25.57
N LYS A 203 -23.01 -6.81 -25.66
CA LYS A 203 -23.38 -8.10 -25.06
C LYS A 203 -22.58 -9.19 -25.78
N SER A 204 -21.73 -9.90 -25.05
CA SER A 204 -21.34 -11.26 -25.39
C SER A 204 -21.32 -12.09 -24.11
N GLU A 205 -22.21 -13.07 -24.08
CA GLU A 205 -22.30 -14.10 -23.06
C GLU A 205 -21.01 -14.93 -23.05
N SER A 206 -20.34 -14.99 -21.91
CA SER A 206 -19.45 -16.12 -21.61
C SER A 206 -19.57 -16.47 -20.13
N SER A 207 -20.33 -17.53 -19.85
CA SER A 207 -20.42 -18.17 -18.55
C SER A 207 -19.04 -18.62 -18.07
N LYS A 208 -18.60 -18.14 -16.91
CA LYS A 208 -17.50 -18.75 -16.15
C LYS A 208 -17.84 -18.79 -14.66
N ASN A 209 -17.86 -20.00 -14.14
CA ASN A 209 -18.00 -20.39 -12.74
C ASN A 209 -17.31 -19.43 -11.77
N GLU A 210 -18.07 -18.54 -11.12
CA GLU A 210 -17.60 -17.84 -9.93
C GLU A 210 -17.57 -18.83 -8.76
N LEU A 211 -16.37 -19.26 -8.36
CA LEU A 211 -16.19 -19.96 -7.09
C LEU A 211 -16.62 -19.01 -5.96
N PRO A 212 -17.51 -19.41 -5.04
CA PRO A 212 -18.05 -18.53 -4.00
C PRO A 212 -16.92 -17.92 -3.17
N SER A 213 -17.00 -16.61 -2.94
CA SER A 213 -16.08 -15.88 -2.06
C SER A 213 -16.30 -16.33 -0.62
N ILE A 214 -15.37 -17.13 -0.08
CA ILE A 214 -15.37 -17.54 1.32
C ILE A 214 -14.89 -16.36 2.16
N THR A 215 -15.76 -15.83 3.01
CA THR A 215 -15.40 -14.80 3.99
C THR A 215 -14.92 -15.46 5.28
N ILE A 216 -13.93 -14.85 5.93
CA ILE A 216 -13.45 -15.31 7.23
C ILE A 216 -14.54 -15.04 8.27
N PRO A 217 -15.06 -16.05 8.99
CA PRO A 217 -16.11 -15.86 9.97
C PRO A 217 -15.61 -15.00 11.13
N LEU A 218 -16.42 -14.06 11.62
CA LEU A 218 -16.12 -13.33 12.85
C LEU A 218 -16.52 -14.19 14.06
N LYS A 219 -15.73 -14.15 15.14
CA LYS A 219 -16.08 -14.86 16.39
C LYS A 219 -17.15 -14.04 17.11
N ASP A 220 -18.39 -14.52 17.10
CA ASP A 220 -19.45 -14.04 17.99
C ASP A 220 -19.34 -14.75 19.34
N GLY A 221 -19.17 -13.99 20.43
CA GLY A 221 -19.12 -14.56 21.76
C GLY A 221 -19.03 -13.52 22.87
N ALA A 222 -19.76 -13.76 23.95
CA ALA A 222 -19.65 -12.98 25.17
C ALA A 222 -18.21 -13.09 25.71
N ILE A 223 -17.57 -11.94 25.95
CA ILE A 223 -16.22 -11.87 26.52
C ILE A 223 -16.31 -12.33 27.97
N ARG A 224 -15.79 -13.52 28.30
CA ARG A 224 -15.57 -13.89 29.70
C ARG A 224 -14.59 -12.90 30.32
N LYS A 225 -14.84 -12.55 31.58
CA LYS A 225 -13.98 -11.61 32.31
C LYS A 225 -12.68 -12.32 32.69
N ILE A 226 -11.60 -12.01 31.97
CA ILE A 226 -10.26 -12.57 32.19
C ILE A 226 -9.54 -11.78 33.27
N ASP A 227 -8.88 -12.46 34.21
CA ASP A 227 -8.05 -11.82 35.23
C ASP A 227 -6.73 -11.31 34.64
N GLN A 228 -6.69 -9.99 34.41
CA GLN A 228 -5.55 -9.30 33.83
C GLN A 228 -4.33 -9.27 34.76
N ASN A 229 -4.53 -9.31 36.09
CA ASN A 229 -3.41 -9.33 37.03
C ASN A 229 -2.73 -10.69 37.02
N LYS A 230 -3.53 -11.77 37.02
CA LYS A 230 -3.03 -13.14 36.85
C LYS A 230 -2.22 -13.28 35.56
N LEU A 231 -2.72 -12.77 34.43
CA LEU A 231 -1.98 -12.81 33.15
C LEU A 231 -0.68 -12.02 33.17
N ARG A 232 -0.63 -10.86 33.81
CA ARG A 232 0.60 -10.06 33.97
C ARG A 232 1.65 -10.82 34.78
N GLU A 233 1.23 -11.47 35.85
CA GLU A 233 2.12 -12.29 36.68
C GLU A 233 2.67 -13.49 35.91
N ILE A 234 1.80 -14.23 35.21
CA ILE A 234 2.20 -15.36 34.36
C ILE A 234 3.19 -14.88 33.30
N ARG A 235 2.87 -13.81 32.57
CA ARG A 235 3.75 -13.25 31.53
C ARG A 235 5.13 -12.89 32.08
N LYS A 236 5.17 -12.22 33.24
CA LYS A 236 6.42 -11.81 33.92
C LYS A 236 7.25 -13.01 34.34
N LYS A 237 6.63 -14.06 34.90
CA LYS A 237 7.33 -15.30 35.25
C LYS A 237 7.88 -15.99 34.00
N LEU A 238 7.09 -16.03 32.92
CA LEU A 238 7.49 -16.58 31.63
C LEU A 238 8.58 -15.75 30.91
N ASP A 239 8.91 -14.52 31.29
CA ASP A 239 10.10 -13.79 30.78
C ASP A 239 11.41 -14.39 31.32
N GLY A 240 11.38 -15.00 32.50
CA GLY A 240 12.54 -15.60 33.14
C GLY A 240 12.82 -17.05 32.74
N ARG A 241 13.78 -17.65 33.45
CA ARG A 241 13.93 -19.11 33.47
C ARG A 241 12.76 -19.69 34.28
N VAL A 242 12.09 -20.67 33.71
CA VAL A 242 10.92 -21.35 34.27
C VAL A 242 11.15 -22.85 34.18
N SER A 243 10.73 -23.59 35.20
CA SER A 243 10.81 -25.06 35.19
C SER A 243 9.71 -25.66 34.33
N ALA A 244 9.86 -26.91 33.90
CA ALA A 244 8.79 -27.63 33.19
C ALA A 244 7.50 -27.69 34.02
N LYS A 245 7.62 -27.82 35.35
CA LYS A 245 6.49 -27.81 36.28
C LYS A 245 5.75 -26.47 36.30
N ASP A 246 6.49 -25.35 36.21
CA ASP A 246 5.88 -24.03 36.13
C ASP A 246 5.13 -23.85 34.81
N ILE A 247 5.72 -24.30 33.69
CA ILE A 247 5.06 -24.30 32.38
C ILE A 247 3.76 -25.10 32.42
N ASP A 248 3.78 -26.28 33.02
CA ASP A 248 2.59 -27.12 33.17
C ASP A 248 1.52 -26.41 34.00
N SER A 249 1.89 -25.82 35.13
CA SER A 249 0.95 -25.03 35.95
C SER A 249 0.35 -23.85 35.17
N PHE A 250 1.16 -23.12 34.41
CA PHE A 250 0.66 -22.00 33.60
C PHE A 250 -0.21 -22.46 32.45
N TYR A 251 0.07 -23.63 31.87
CA TYR A 251 -0.75 -24.23 30.83
C TYR A 251 -2.15 -24.58 31.38
N GLU A 252 -2.23 -25.27 32.52
CA GLU A 252 -3.51 -25.59 33.16
C GLU A 252 -4.29 -24.32 33.54
N ASP A 253 -3.59 -23.25 33.91
CA ASP A 253 -4.20 -21.94 34.23
C ASP A 253 -4.87 -21.25 33.05
N ILE A 254 -4.51 -21.56 31.80
CA ILE A 254 -4.98 -20.85 30.60
C ILE A 254 -5.79 -21.72 29.63
N ILE A 255 -5.75 -23.04 29.77
CA ILE A 255 -6.23 -23.95 28.73
C ILE A 255 -7.71 -23.72 28.38
N ASP A 256 -8.56 -23.54 29.39
CA ASP A 256 -10.02 -23.37 29.24
C ASP A 256 -10.42 -22.02 28.61
N ASP A 257 -9.56 -21.00 28.70
CA ASP A 257 -9.79 -19.66 28.17
C ASP A 257 -8.89 -19.35 26.94
N THR A 258 -8.23 -20.37 26.37
CA THR A 258 -7.26 -20.23 25.27
C THR A 258 -7.84 -19.44 24.09
N VAL A 259 -9.10 -19.69 23.74
CA VAL A 259 -9.74 -19.09 22.56
C VAL A 259 -9.94 -17.59 22.76
N GLU A 260 -10.35 -17.15 23.94
CA GLU A 260 -10.50 -15.73 24.31
C GLU A 260 -9.13 -15.05 24.43
N LEU A 261 -8.16 -15.74 25.03
CA LEU A 261 -6.81 -15.23 25.26
C LEU A 261 -6.05 -14.96 23.96
N CYS A 262 -6.36 -15.64 22.85
CA CYS A 262 -5.74 -15.38 21.55
C CYS A 262 -5.90 -13.91 21.09
N THR A 263 -7.04 -13.30 21.39
CA THR A 263 -7.34 -11.91 21.01
C THR A 263 -7.02 -10.89 22.09
N ASP A 264 -6.82 -11.33 23.33
CA ASP A 264 -6.43 -10.47 24.46
C ASP A 264 -5.01 -9.91 24.28
N TYR A 265 -4.75 -8.69 24.75
CA TYR A 265 -3.48 -7.99 24.55
C TYR A 265 -2.30 -8.57 25.38
N ILE A 266 -2.57 -9.27 26.49
CA ILE A 266 -1.57 -10.00 27.29
C ILE A 266 -1.64 -11.49 27.03
N GLY A 267 -2.86 -12.04 26.98
CA GLY A 267 -3.16 -13.45 26.77
C GLY A 267 -2.47 -14.01 25.53
N ASN A 268 -2.48 -13.26 24.43
CA ASN A 268 -1.80 -13.68 23.20
C ASN A 268 -0.30 -13.94 23.43
N VAL A 269 0.35 -13.13 24.26
CA VAL A 269 1.78 -13.27 24.57
C VAL A 269 2.02 -14.46 25.49
N VAL A 270 1.12 -14.69 26.45
CA VAL A 270 1.19 -15.83 27.37
C VAL A 270 1.09 -17.14 26.60
N ILE A 271 0.10 -17.27 25.70
CA ILE A 271 -0.06 -18.46 24.84
C ILE A 271 1.20 -18.69 24.00
N GLN A 272 1.72 -17.65 23.34
CA GLN A 272 2.93 -17.76 22.51
C GLN A 272 4.11 -18.32 23.32
N LYS A 273 4.36 -17.77 24.51
CA LYS A 273 5.47 -18.21 25.36
C LYS A 273 5.31 -19.62 25.88
N ILE A 274 4.09 -20.04 26.22
CA ILE A 274 3.83 -21.42 26.66
C ILE A 274 4.12 -22.39 25.52
N ILE A 275 3.65 -22.09 24.30
CA ILE A 275 3.92 -22.91 23.11
C ILE A 275 5.42 -22.99 22.80
N GLU A 276 6.16 -21.90 22.95
CA GLU A 276 7.62 -21.87 22.73
C GLU A 276 8.41 -22.68 23.76
N LYS A 277 7.98 -22.65 25.02
CA LYS A 277 8.74 -23.19 26.15
C LYS A 277 8.34 -24.60 26.55
N THR A 278 7.19 -25.10 26.08
CA THR A 278 6.78 -26.47 26.37
C THR A 278 7.45 -27.45 25.40
N ASP A 279 8.03 -28.52 25.93
CA ASP A 279 8.52 -29.64 25.12
C ASP A 279 7.41 -30.65 24.80
N ASP A 280 6.27 -30.55 25.49
CA ASP A 280 5.13 -31.45 25.38
C ASP A 280 4.32 -31.19 24.11
N GLN A 281 4.49 -32.06 23.12
CA GLN A 281 3.81 -31.95 21.83
C GLN A 281 2.30 -32.18 21.93
N ASN A 282 1.80 -32.84 22.97
CA ASN A 282 0.37 -33.02 23.18
C ASN A 282 -0.27 -31.74 23.70
N LYS A 283 0.42 -30.98 24.56
CA LYS A 283 -0.04 -29.64 24.99
C LYS A 283 -0.12 -28.67 23.80
N VAL A 284 0.90 -28.65 22.95
CA VAL A 284 0.89 -27.84 21.71
C VAL A 284 -0.26 -28.27 20.80
N LEU A 285 -0.46 -29.57 20.60
CA LEU A 285 -1.56 -30.10 19.79
C LEU A 285 -2.92 -29.67 20.36
N LYS A 286 -3.12 -29.77 21.67
CA LYS A 286 -4.39 -29.39 22.31
C LYS A 286 -4.72 -27.90 22.13
N LEU A 287 -3.72 -27.02 22.26
CA LEU A 287 -3.90 -25.59 21.98
C LEU A 287 -4.26 -25.35 20.51
N ILE A 288 -3.59 -26.03 19.58
CA ILE A 288 -3.93 -25.96 18.15
C ILE A 288 -5.36 -26.43 17.89
N GLU A 289 -5.82 -27.52 18.52
CA GLU A 289 -7.19 -28.03 18.35
C GLU A 289 -8.26 -27.06 18.84
N LEU A 290 -8.02 -26.37 19.97
CA LEU A 290 -8.92 -25.33 20.47
C LEU A 290 -8.99 -24.12 19.54
N VAL A 291 -7.86 -23.76 18.93
CA VAL A 291 -7.74 -22.57 18.08
C VAL A 291 -8.15 -22.84 16.63
N ALA A 292 -8.01 -24.07 16.13
CA ALA A 292 -8.24 -24.45 14.74
C ALA A 292 -9.57 -23.94 14.15
N PRO A 293 -10.74 -24.04 14.82
CA PRO A 293 -12.00 -23.54 14.27
C PRO A 293 -12.02 -22.03 13.99
N TYR A 294 -11.17 -21.25 14.67
CA TYR A 294 -11.12 -19.79 14.62
C TYR A 294 -9.79 -19.28 14.04
N MET A 295 -8.91 -20.18 13.58
CA MET A 295 -7.53 -19.87 13.26
C MET A 295 -7.40 -18.80 12.16
N ALA A 296 -8.26 -18.86 11.13
CA ALA A 296 -8.30 -17.83 10.09
C ALA A 296 -8.74 -16.46 10.64
N SER A 297 -9.77 -16.44 11.51
CA SER A 297 -10.29 -15.23 12.16
C SER A 297 -9.24 -14.59 13.07
N PHE A 298 -8.50 -15.39 13.82
CA PHE A 298 -7.38 -14.89 14.61
C PHE A 298 -6.21 -14.46 13.76
N GLY A 299 -5.98 -15.10 12.61
CA GLY A 299 -4.92 -14.75 11.67
C GLY A 299 -5.00 -13.31 11.15
N VAL A 300 -6.21 -12.76 11.05
CA VAL A 300 -6.48 -11.36 10.66
C VAL A 300 -6.69 -10.41 11.85
N HIS A 301 -6.57 -10.91 13.08
CA HIS A 301 -6.68 -10.08 14.28
C HIS A 301 -5.31 -9.52 14.69
N LYS A 302 -5.25 -8.24 15.07
CA LYS A 302 -4.00 -7.54 15.45
C LYS A 302 -3.17 -8.25 16.54
N ASN A 303 -3.84 -8.93 17.47
CA ASN A 303 -3.21 -9.74 18.52
C ASN A 303 -3.17 -11.23 18.17
N GLY A 304 -4.23 -11.73 17.53
CA GLY A 304 -4.40 -13.17 17.30
C GLY A 304 -3.43 -13.71 16.26
N THR A 305 -3.03 -12.85 15.31
CA THR A 305 -2.09 -13.20 14.25
C THR A 305 -0.77 -13.71 14.82
N TRP A 306 -0.30 -13.14 15.92
CA TRP A 306 0.95 -13.55 16.58
C TRP A 306 0.84 -14.95 17.17
N VAL A 307 -0.32 -15.30 17.74
CA VAL A 307 -0.57 -16.66 18.25
C VAL A 307 -0.59 -17.67 17.11
N VAL A 308 -1.31 -17.37 16.03
CA VAL A 308 -1.40 -18.28 14.88
C VAL A 308 -0.04 -18.47 14.21
N GLN A 309 0.72 -17.40 13.99
CA GLN A 309 2.08 -17.50 13.47
C GLN A 309 2.97 -18.36 14.39
N LYS A 310 2.86 -18.18 15.71
CA LYS A 310 3.62 -18.97 16.67
C LYS A 310 3.25 -20.45 16.67
N MET A 311 1.95 -20.76 16.59
CA MET A 311 1.46 -22.14 16.46
C MET A 311 2.01 -22.82 15.21
N ILE A 312 2.07 -22.11 14.08
CA ILE A 312 2.66 -22.61 12.84
C ILE A 312 4.16 -22.88 13.02
N ASP A 313 4.89 -21.96 13.68
CA ASP A 313 6.34 -22.07 13.88
C ASP A 313 6.75 -23.19 14.83
N CYS A 314 5.91 -23.47 15.81
CA CYS A 314 6.17 -24.49 16.83
C CYS A 314 5.54 -25.84 16.48
N ALA A 315 4.81 -25.97 15.37
CA ALA A 315 4.24 -27.25 14.93
C ALA A 315 5.35 -28.19 14.45
N LYS A 316 5.55 -29.30 15.18
CA LYS A 316 6.59 -30.31 14.92
C LYS A 316 6.01 -31.62 14.40
N THR A 317 4.80 -31.98 14.80
CA THR A 317 4.21 -33.29 14.48
C THR A 317 3.28 -33.20 13.27
N GLN A 318 3.16 -34.30 12.52
CA GLN A 318 2.29 -34.34 11.34
C GLN A 318 0.82 -34.05 11.69
N VAL A 319 0.36 -34.45 12.88
CA VAL A 319 -1.01 -34.21 13.34
C VAL A 319 -1.24 -32.71 13.58
N GLN A 320 -0.32 -32.03 14.27
CA GLN A 320 -0.38 -30.58 14.49
C GLN A 320 -0.41 -29.82 13.15
N ILE A 321 0.50 -30.18 12.24
CA ILE A 321 0.59 -29.58 10.90
C ILE A 321 -0.71 -29.77 10.13
N GLN A 322 -1.30 -30.97 10.16
CA GLN A 322 -2.54 -31.24 9.44
C GLN A 322 -3.71 -30.41 9.98
N LYS A 323 -3.84 -30.29 11.31
CA LYS A 323 -4.89 -29.44 11.93
C LYS A 323 -4.78 -27.98 11.51
N ILE A 324 -3.56 -27.44 11.45
CA ILE A 324 -3.29 -26.08 10.96
C ILE A 324 -3.70 -25.94 9.49
N ILE A 325 -3.31 -26.89 8.63
CA ILE A 325 -3.66 -26.87 7.22
C ILE A 325 -5.18 -26.89 7.03
N ASP A 326 -5.88 -27.78 7.72
CA ASP A 326 -7.33 -27.91 7.61
C ASP A 326 -8.05 -26.61 8.03
N ALA A 327 -7.53 -25.95 9.06
CA ALA A 327 -8.06 -24.68 9.57
C ALA A 327 -7.82 -23.48 8.63
N ILE A 328 -6.72 -23.47 7.89
CA ILE A 328 -6.29 -22.31 7.07
C ILE A 328 -6.68 -22.46 5.60
N ARG A 329 -6.68 -23.69 5.05
CA ARG A 329 -6.70 -23.97 3.61
C ARG A 329 -7.79 -23.20 2.86
N ALA A 330 -9.05 -23.30 3.30
CA ALA A 330 -10.19 -22.66 2.64
C ALA A 330 -10.11 -21.12 2.66
N TYR A 331 -9.47 -20.56 3.68
CA TYR A 331 -9.34 -19.12 3.91
C TYR A 331 -8.01 -18.55 3.38
N THR A 332 -7.20 -19.34 2.67
CA THR A 332 -5.90 -18.87 2.19
C THR A 332 -6.01 -17.66 1.26
N PRO A 333 -6.96 -17.58 0.29
CA PRO A 333 -7.13 -16.39 -0.53
C PRO A 333 -7.47 -15.11 0.25
N PRO A 334 -8.50 -15.06 1.14
CA PRO A 334 -8.76 -13.85 1.92
C PRO A 334 -7.64 -13.54 2.93
N LEU A 335 -6.94 -14.54 3.47
CA LEU A 335 -5.78 -14.31 4.34
C LEU A 335 -4.64 -13.61 3.59
N LEU A 336 -4.32 -14.03 2.36
CA LEU A 336 -3.31 -13.37 1.52
C LEU A 336 -3.65 -11.88 1.24
N LEU A 337 -4.93 -11.54 1.22
CA LEU A 337 -5.42 -10.18 1.00
C LEU A 337 -5.46 -9.32 2.26
N ASP A 338 -5.31 -9.91 3.45
CA ASP A 338 -5.36 -9.19 4.72
C ASP A 338 -3.99 -8.65 5.15
N GLN A 339 -3.97 -7.54 5.88
CA GLN A 339 -2.75 -6.87 6.35
C GLN A 339 -1.93 -7.68 7.37
N PHE A 340 -2.57 -8.59 8.11
CA PHE A 340 -1.94 -9.50 9.07
C PHE A 340 -1.93 -10.95 8.55
N GLY A 341 -3.06 -11.40 8.02
CA GLY A 341 -3.27 -12.77 7.53
C GLY A 341 -2.26 -13.20 6.45
N ASN A 342 -1.74 -12.26 5.67
CA ASN A 342 -0.75 -12.59 4.63
C ASN A 342 0.54 -13.15 5.24
N TYR A 343 0.93 -12.70 6.44
CA TYR A 343 2.08 -13.22 7.17
C TYR A 343 1.81 -14.61 7.75
N VAL A 344 0.58 -14.88 8.18
CA VAL A 344 0.15 -16.22 8.60
C VAL A 344 0.33 -17.23 7.46
N VAL A 345 -0.10 -16.88 6.25
CA VAL A 345 0.08 -17.74 5.06
C VAL A 345 1.56 -17.94 4.73
N GLN A 346 2.39 -16.90 4.86
CA GLN A 346 3.84 -17.01 4.67
C GLN A 346 4.49 -17.94 5.71
N CYS A 347 4.01 -17.97 6.95
CA CYS A 347 4.50 -18.90 7.96
C CYS A 347 4.26 -20.36 7.56
N CYS A 348 3.13 -20.63 6.89
CA CYS A 348 2.79 -21.99 6.42
C CYS A 348 3.82 -22.56 5.43
N LEU A 349 4.68 -21.72 4.82
CA LEU A 349 5.75 -22.20 3.95
C LEU A 349 6.78 -23.08 4.70
N ARG A 350 6.98 -22.84 6.00
CA ARG A 350 7.92 -23.59 6.86
C ARG A 350 7.45 -25.01 7.18
N LEU A 351 6.19 -25.34 6.90
CA LEU A 351 5.61 -26.67 7.17
C LEU A 351 6.16 -27.78 6.26
N GLY A 352 6.98 -27.42 5.27
CA GLY A 352 7.57 -28.35 4.31
C GLY A 352 6.84 -28.38 2.97
N THR A 353 7.56 -28.77 1.92
CA THR A 353 7.13 -28.60 0.50
C THR A 353 5.85 -29.37 0.12
N LYS A 354 5.54 -30.47 0.82
CA LYS A 354 4.27 -31.19 0.63
C LYS A 354 3.13 -30.49 1.36
N CYS A 355 3.38 -30.03 2.58
CA CYS A 355 2.41 -29.42 3.47
C CYS A 355 2.08 -27.97 3.10
N ASN A 356 2.98 -27.25 2.43
CA ASN A 356 2.77 -25.88 1.98
C ASN A 356 2.11 -25.77 0.59
N GLN A 357 1.83 -26.89 -0.08
CA GLN A 357 1.31 -26.91 -1.46
C GLN A 357 -0.04 -26.16 -1.60
N PHE A 358 -0.90 -26.24 -0.58
CA PHE A 358 -2.21 -25.57 -0.59
C PHE A 358 -2.10 -24.05 -0.77
N VAL A 359 -0.99 -23.44 -0.35
CA VAL A 359 -0.72 -22.01 -0.52
C VAL A 359 -0.62 -21.67 -2.01
N PHE A 360 0.14 -22.47 -2.76
CA PHE A 360 0.35 -22.26 -4.20
C PHE A 360 -0.89 -22.63 -5.01
N ASP A 361 -1.66 -23.62 -4.55
CA ASP A 361 -2.95 -23.98 -5.15
C ASP A 361 -3.94 -22.82 -5.04
N ALA A 362 -4.04 -22.19 -3.87
CA ALA A 362 -4.86 -21.00 -3.65
C ALA A 362 -4.40 -19.81 -4.50
N MET A 363 -3.09 -19.54 -4.56
CA MET A 363 -2.53 -18.48 -5.40
C MET A 363 -2.81 -18.68 -6.88
N ALA A 364 -2.72 -19.91 -7.38
CA ALA A 364 -3.02 -20.22 -8.77
C ALA A 364 -4.52 -20.08 -9.06
N ALA A 365 -5.38 -20.61 -8.18
CA ALA A 365 -6.83 -20.61 -8.35
C ALA A 365 -7.45 -19.20 -8.30
N LYS A 366 -6.92 -18.31 -7.45
CA LYS A 366 -7.42 -16.95 -7.22
C LYS A 366 -6.37 -15.88 -7.58
N CYS A 367 -5.54 -16.17 -8.58
CA CYS A 367 -4.38 -15.35 -8.95
C CYS A 367 -4.74 -13.89 -9.25
N LEU A 368 -5.84 -13.67 -9.98
CA LEU A 368 -6.28 -12.32 -10.31
C LEU A 368 -6.71 -11.56 -9.06
N ASP A 369 -7.67 -12.11 -8.29
CA ASP A 369 -8.21 -11.48 -7.08
C ASP A 369 -7.09 -11.12 -6.08
N ILE A 370 -6.19 -12.08 -5.82
CA ILE A 370 -5.05 -11.89 -4.92
C ILE A 370 -4.04 -10.89 -5.51
N GLY A 371 -3.73 -11.01 -6.80
CA GLY A 371 -2.70 -10.22 -7.48
C GLY A 371 -3.08 -8.75 -7.69
N LEU A 372 -4.37 -8.41 -7.71
CA LEU A 372 -4.84 -7.02 -7.74
C LEU A 372 -4.83 -6.38 -6.33
N GLY A 373 -4.84 -7.19 -5.27
CA GLY A 373 -4.80 -6.74 -3.88
C GLY A 373 -3.43 -6.24 -3.43
N ARG A 374 -3.43 -5.19 -2.59
CA ARG A 374 -2.19 -4.56 -2.06
C ARG A 374 -1.33 -5.55 -1.29
N PHE A 375 -1.93 -6.26 -0.34
CA PHE A 375 -1.23 -7.27 0.46
C PHE A 375 -1.03 -8.55 -0.34
N GLY A 376 -2.04 -8.96 -1.11
CA GLY A 376 -2.02 -10.17 -1.92
C GLY A 376 -0.85 -10.25 -2.90
N ALA A 377 -0.64 -9.24 -3.75
CA ALA A 377 0.47 -9.25 -4.70
C ALA A 377 1.85 -9.32 -4.03
N ARG A 378 2.02 -8.58 -2.92
CA ARG A 378 3.27 -8.59 -2.15
C ARG A 378 3.51 -9.93 -1.47
N SER A 379 2.45 -10.52 -0.93
CA SER A 379 2.51 -11.83 -0.29
C SER A 379 2.76 -12.95 -1.28
N VAL A 380 2.14 -12.92 -2.47
CA VAL A 380 2.42 -13.86 -3.55
C VAL A 380 3.89 -13.79 -3.94
N ARG A 381 4.43 -12.58 -4.15
CA ARG A 381 5.85 -12.41 -4.43
C ARG A 381 6.73 -12.96 -3.31
N ALA A 382 6.46 -12.61 -2.05
CA ALA A 382 7.22 -13.08 -0.90
C ALA A 382 7.20 -14.62 -0.80
N CYS A 383 6.05 -15.24 -1.03
CA CYS A 383 5.94 -16.70 -1.05
C CYS A 383 6.74 -17.30 -2.22
N LEU A 384 6.72 -16.69 -3.40
CA LEU A 384 7.48 -17.18 -4.55
C LEU A 384 8.99 -17.04 -4.37
N GLU A 385 9.46 -16.02 -3.66
CA GLU A 385 10.89 -15.77 -3.37
C GLU A 385 11.41 -16.52 -2.14
N SER A 386 10.52 -17.18 -1.38
CA SER A 386 10.88 -17.92 -0.17
C SER A 386 11.79 -19.13 -0.46
N GLN A 387 12.74 -19.38 0.44
CA GLN A 387 13.62 -20.56 0.39
C GLN A 387 12.88 -21.89 0.52
N TYR A 388 11.66 -21.88 1.06
CA TYR A 388 10.82 -23.08 1.20
C TYR A 388 9.98 -23.38 -0.04
N THR A 389 10.13 -22.58 -1.10
CA THR A 389 9.33 -22.68 -2.32
C THR A 389 10.11 -23.38 -3.43
N THR A 390 9.52 -24.46 -3.95
CA THR A 390 10.14 -25.24 -5.02
C THR A 390 9.97 -24.57 -6.39
N LYS A 391 10.84 -24.93 -7.35
CA LYS A 391 10.69 -24.50 -8.75
C LYS A 391 9.37 -24.98 -9.39
N ARG A 392 8.84 -26.13 -8.94
CA ARG A 392 7.53 -26.63 -9.39
C ARG A 392 6.40 -25.69 -8.97
N GLN A 393 6.41 -25.26 -7.70
CA GLN A 393 5.44 -24.31 -7.14
C GLN A 393 5.57 -22.92 -7.79
N GLN A 394 6.80 -22.44 -8.00
CA GLN A 394 7.02 -21.19 -8.75
C GLN A 394 6.40 -21.25 -10.16
N LYS A 395 6.63 -22.35 -10.90
CA LYS A 395 6.08 -22.53 -12.25
C LYS A 395 4.54 -22.55 -12.25
N GLN A 396 3.92 -23.23 -11.28
CA GLN A 396 2.46 -23.29 -11.14
C GLN A 396 1.84 -21.89 -11.04
N VAL A 397 2.35 -21.06 -10.13
CA VAL A 397 1.83 -19.70 -9.94
C VAL A 397 2.22 -18.79 -11.11
N ALA A 398 3.42 -18.96 -11.69
CA ALA A 398 3.83 -18.22 -12.88
C ALA A 398 2.89 -18.45 -14.08
N LEU A 399 2.37 -19.67 -14.27
CA LEU A 399 1.37 -19.95 -15.30
C LEU A 399 0.06 -19.19 -15.04
N ALA A 400 -0.37 -19.09 -13.78
CA ALA A 400 -1.54 -18.30 -13.42
C ALA A 400 -1.31 -16.79 -13.61
N ILE A 401 -0.10 -16.28 -13.30
CA ILE A 401 0.30 -14.89 -13.58
C ILE A 401 0.27 -14.62 -15.10
N LEU A 402 0.82 -15.54 -15.90
CA LEU A 402 0.80 -15.44 -17.37
C LEU A 402 -0.63 -15.41 -17.92
N HIS A 403 -1.52 -16.26 -17.41
CA HIS A 403 -2.92 -16.30 -17.80
C HIS A 403 -3.63 -14.95 -17.54
N ASN A 404 -3.32 -14.30 -16.42
CA ASN A 404 -3.95 -13.05 -15.99
C ASN A 404 -3.12 -11.79 -16.33
N SER A 405 -2.07 -11.94 -17.15
CA SER A 405 -1.05 -10.91 -17.37
C SER A 405 -1.58 -9.57 -17.87
N VAL A 406 -2.60 -9.58 -18.73
CA VAL A 406 -3.25 -8.38 -19.28
C VAL A 406 -3.86 -7.49 -18.18
N GLN A 407 -4.55 -8.10 -17.22
CA GLN A 407 -5.18 -7.35 -16.12
C GLN A 407 -4.16 -6.99 -15.03
N LEU A 408 -3.17 -7.85 -14.81
CA LEU A 408 -2.13 -7.61 -13.82
C LEU A 408 -1.20 -6.47 -14.23
N CYS A 409 -0.81 -6.35 -15.51
CA CYS A 409 0.13 -5.33 -15.96
C CYS A 409 -0.45 -3.90 -15.96
N THR A 410 -1.78 -3.75 -15.94
CA THR A 410 -2.46 -2.46 -15.82
C THR A 410 -2.79 -2.07 -14.38
N ASN A 411 -2.51 -2.94 -13.41
CA ASN A 411 -2.75 -2.68 -11.99
C ASN A 411 -1.42 -2.44 -11.24
N PRO A 412 -1.34 -1.44 -10.34
CA PRO A 412 -0.09 -1.11 -9.64
C PRO A 412 0.41 -2.25 -8.73
N ASN A 413 -0.48 -3.07 -8.16
CA ASN A 413 -0.10 -4.25 -7.38
C ASN A 413 0.25 -5.42 -8.30
N GLY A 414 -0.59 -5.68 -9.32
CA GLY A 414 -0.38 -6.77 -10.27
C GLY A 414 0.93 -6.67 -11.03
N ALA A 415 1.37 -5.45 -11.39
CA ALA A 415 2.63 -5.19 -12.08
C ALA A 415 3.86 -5.68 -11.31
N ILE A 416 3.78 -5.80 -9.97
CA ILE A 416 4.86 -6.35 -9.14
C ILE A 416 5.06 -7.84 -9.44
N LEU A 417 3.99 -8.59 -9.72
CA LEU A 417 4.07 -10.01 -10.08
C LEU A 417 4.67 -10.23 -11.47
N LEU A 418 4.37 -9.34 -12.41
CA LEU A 418 4.97 -9.34 -13.75
C LEU A 418 6.46 -8.98 -13.68
N THR A 419 6.81 -8.03 -12.82
CA THR A 419 8.20 -7.67 -12.53
C THR A 419 8.96 -8.85 -11.92
N TRP A 420 8.39 -9.52 -10.90
CA TRP A 420 8.96 -10.73 -10.34
C TRP A 420 9.17 -11.81 -11.42
N LEU A 421 8.15 -12.03 -12.27
CA LEU A 421 8.22 -13.02 -13.33
C LEU A 421 9.40 -12.74 -14.24
N LEU A 422 9.53 -11.52 -14.78
CA LEU A 422 10.54 -11.18 -15.78
C LEU A 422 11.95 -11.00 -15.22
N ASP A 423 12.07 -10.34 -14.07
CA ASP A 423 13.38 -9.93 -13.53
C ASP A 423 13.98 -10.97 -12.57
N THR A 424 13.16 -11.56 -11.69
CA THR A 424 13.66 -12.28 -10.50
C THR A 424 13.43 -13.79 -10.55
N SER A 425 12.40 -14.27 -11.25
CA SER A 425 12.02 -15.69 -11.22
C SER A 425 13.09 -16.64 -11.80
N SER A 426 13.91 -16.12 -12.73
CA SER A 426 14.86 -16.89 -13.54
C SER A 426 14.24 -18.10 -14.24
N LEU A 427 12.92 -18.08 -14.50
CA LEU A 427 12.24 -19.14 -15.23
C LEU A 427 12.60 -19.06 -16.72
N PRO A 428 13.08 -20.16 -17.34
CA PRO A 428 13.34 -20.18 -18.79
C PRO A 428 12.04 -20.02 -19.60
N GLY A 429 12.08 -19.23 -20.68
CA GLY A 429 10.95 -19.05 -21.58
C GLY A 429 9.90 -18.05 -21.07
N ARG A 430 10.19 -17.33 -19.99
CA ARG A 430 9.25 -16.38 -19.36
C ARG A 430 8.89 -15.21 -20.26
N TYR A 431 9.85 -14.72 -21.05
CA TYR A 431 9.60 -13.64 -22.01
C TYR A 431 8.81 -14.16 -23.21
N ARG A 432 9.21 -15.32 -23.75
CA ARG A 432 8.52 -16.01 -24.85
C ARG A 432 7.08 -16.35 -24.50
N ALA A 433 6.81 -16.73 -23.26
CA ALA A 433 5.46 -17.05 -22.80
C ALA A 433 4.60 -15.80 -22.57
N LEU A 434 5.18 -14.71 -22.06
CA LEU A 434 4.44 -13.48 -21.78
C LEU A 434 4.15 -12.67 -23.05
N ALA A 435 5.13 -12.50 -23.94
CA ALA A 435 5.04 -11.57 -25.07
C ALA A 435 3.74 -11.74 -25.89
N PRO A 436 3.35 -12.95 -26.35
CA PRO A 436 2.14 -13.15 -27.16
C PRO A 436 0.84 -12.72 -26.46
N LYS A 437 0.80 -12.72 -25.13
CA LYS A 437 -0.38 -12.28 -24.36
C LYS A 437 -0.56 -10.76 -24.43
N LEU A 438 0.52 -10.01 -24.54
CA LEU A 438 0.48 -8.55 -24.59
C LEU A 438 0.41 -7.99 -26.02
N LEU A 439 0.91 -8.72 -27.03
CA LEU A 439 0.95 -8.24 -28.43
C LEU A 439 -0.43 -7.82 -28.97
N LYS A 440 -1.50 -8.51 -28.56
CA LYS A 440 -2.87 -8.26 -29.03
C LYS A 440 -3.40 -6.86 -28.71
N HIS A 441 -2.82 -6.20 -27.71
CA HIS A 441 -3.17 -4.85 -27.27
C HIS A 441 -1.91 -3.98 -27.11
N ILE A 442 -0.90 -4.21 -27.96
CA ILE A 442 0.41 -3.57 -27.79
C ILE A 442 0.33 -2.03 -27.80
N PRO A 443 -0.48 -1.35 -28.65
CA PRO A 443 -0.55 0.10 -28.64
C PRO A 443 -1.10 0.61 -27.31
N GLN A 444 -2.19 0.01 -26.83
CA GLN A 444 -2.81 0.39 -25.57
C GLN A 444 -1.86 0.20 -24.39
N PHE A 445 -1.04 -0.85 -24.38
CA PHE A 445 -0.05 -1.06 -23.31
C PHE A 445 1.14 -0.10 -23.39
N CYS A 446 1.62 0.25 -24.59
CA CYS A 446 2.64 1.28 -24.76
C CYS A 446 2.16 2.65 -24.26
N CYS A 447 0.89 2.98 -24.47
CA CYS A 447 0.26 4.22 -24.02
C CYS A 447 -0.23 4.20 -22.56
N HIS A 448 -0.12 3.06 -21.86
CA HIS A 448 -0.59 2.94 -20.48
C HIS A 448 0.53 3.22 -19.47
N LYS A 449 0.23 4.05 -18.46
CA LYS A 449 1.17 4.46 -17.39
C LYS A 449 1.97 3.30 -16.78
N LEU A 450 1.29 2.19 -16.48
CA LEU A 450 1.88 1.04 -15.78
C LEU A 450 2.31 -0.08 -16.72
N ALA A 451 1.56 -0.31 -17.80
CA ALA A 451 1.79 -1.48 -18.65
C ALA A 451 2.98 -1.27 -19.58
N SER A 452 3.26 -0.01 -19.94
CA SER A 452 4.44 0.40 -20.72
C SER A 452 5.74 -0.10 -20.10
N ALA A 453 5.85 -0.14 -18.77
CA ALA A 453 7.01 -0.68 -18.08
C ALA A 453 7.18 -2.19 -18.33
N THR A 454 6.09 -2.95 -18.45
CA THR A 454 6.13 -4.39 -18.78
C THR A 454 6.54 -4.60 -20.23
N VAL A 455 6.04 -3.76 -21.15
CA VAL A 455 6.46 -3.79 -22.57
C VAL A 455 7.96 -3.50 -22.69
N LEU A 456 8.44 -2.45 -22.02
CA LEU A 456 9.86 -2.11 -21.99
C LEU A 456 10.72 -3.25 -21.42
N LYS A 457 10.26 -3.97 -20.39
CA LYS A 457 10.98 -5.15 -19.88
C LYS A 457 11.08 -6.29 -20.90
N LEU A 458 10.03 -6.51 -21.72
CA LEU A 458 10.08 -7.50 -22.80
C LEU A 458 11.12 -7.14 -23.88
N VAL A 459 11.33 -5.84 -24.12
CA VAL A 459 12.30 -5.33 -25.09
C VAL A 459 13.71 -5.21 -24.49
N ASN A 460 13.82 -4.78 -23.24
CA ASN A 460 15.07 -4.45 -22.53
C ASN A 460 15.70 -5.69 -21.88
N GLN A 461 15.91 -6.73 -22.69
CA GLN A 461 16.52 -7.98 -22.26
C GLN A 461 17.35 -8.60 -23.39
N ARG A 462 18.35 -9.40 -23.02
CA ARG A 462 19.27 -10.09 -23.94
C ARG A 462 19.17 -11.62 -23.88
N THR A 463 18.25 -12.14 -23.06
CA THR A 463 18.15 -13.58 -22.75
C THR A 463 17.28 -14.35 -23.74
N GLU A 464 16.22 -13.74 -24.26
CA GLU A 464 15.24 -14.38 -25.16
C GLU A 464 15.01 -13.46 -26.37
N ILE A 465 15.99 -13.40 -27.27
CA ILE A 465 16.03 -12.47 -28.41
C ILE A 465 14.78 -12.58 -29.28
N GLU A 466 14.32 -13.79 -29.59
CA GLU A 466 13.10 -14.03 -30.36
C GLU A 466 11.85 -13.35 -29.76
N ALA A 467 11.75 -13.29 -28.43
CA ALA A 467 10.62 -12.65 -27.77
C ALA A 467 10.68 -11.13 -27.90
N ARG A 468 11.89 -10.56 -27.78
CA ARG A 468 12.14 -9.12 -28.01
C ARG A 468 11.82 -8.73 -29.45
N GLU A 469 12.32 -9.49 -30.42
CA GLU A 469 12.10 -9.24 -31.85
C GLU A 469 10.62 -9.30 -32.21
N LYS A 470 9.85 -10.23 -31.63
CA LYS A 470 8.39 -10.27 -31.82
C LYS A 470 7.70 -9.01 -31.32
N VAL A 471 8.11 -8.49 -30.17
CA VAL A 471 7.54 -7.25 -29.61
C VAL A 471 7.93 -6.03 -30.45
N ILE A 472 9.20 -5.92 -30.86
CA ILE A 472 9.67 -4.84 -31.76
C ILE A 472 8.92 -4.91 -33.09
N LYS A 473 8.82 -6.09 -33.71
CA LYS A 473 8.08 -6.29 -34.94
C LYS A 473 6.62 -5.85 -34.80
N GLU A 474 5.96 -6.22 -33.71
CA GLU A 474 4.57 -5.84 -33.48
C GLU A 474 4.41 -4.31 -33.35
N ILE A 475 5.32 -3.63 -32.65
CA ILE A 475 5.28 -2.17 -32.44
C ILE A 475 5.56 -1.39 -33.73
N PHE A 476 6.60 -1.77 -34.49
CA PHE A 476 7.14 -0.93 -35.56
C PHE A 476 6.74 -1.37 -36.98
N PHE A 477 6.48 -2.67 -37.18
CA PHE A 477 6.42 -3.27 -38.52
C PHE A 477 5.17 -4.14 -38.77
N SER A 478 4.20 -4.17 -37.85
CA SER A 478 2.97 -4.96 -38.07
C SER A 478 1.93 -4.18 -38.87
N GLU A 479 1.52 -2.99 -38.40
CA GLU A 479 0.55 -2.09 -39.03
C GLU A 479 0.93 -0.64 -38.69
N ASP A 480 0.89 0.27 -39.68
CA ASP A 480 1.21 1.69 -39.51
C ASP A 480 0.34 2.36 -38.44
N SER A 481 -0.96 2.00 -38.42
CA SER A 481 -1.95 2.49 -37.46
C SER A 481 -1.55 2.28 -35.99
N LYS A 482 -0.85 1.17 -35.68
CA LYS A 482 -0.40 0.87 -34.32
C LYS A 482 0.73 1.79 -33.89
N LEU A 483 1.72 2.00 -34.75
CA LEU A 483 2.83 2.91 -34.45
C LEU A 483 2.32 4.36 -34.38
N GLU A 484 1.38 4.74 -35.25
CA GLU A 484 0.70 6.03 -35.18
C GLU A 484 -0.04 6.24 -33.85
N GLU A 485 -0.83 5.26 -33.39
CA GLU A 485 -1.53 5.34 -32.10
C GLU A 485 -0.54 5.58 -30.95
N ILE A 486 0.58 4.86 -30.93
CA ILE A 486 1.62 5.01 -29.91
C ILE A 486 2.28 6.39 -29.99
N LEU A 487 2.63 6.85 -31.18
CA LEU A 487 3.29 8.15 -31.39
C LEU A 487 2.35 9.33 -31.17
N ARG A 488 1.03 9.15 -31.27
CA ARG A 488 0.03 10.17 -30.91
C ARG A 488 -0.13 10.34 -29.40
N ASP A 489 0.19 9.31 -28.60
CA ASP A 489 0.19 9.44 -27.13
C ASP A 489 1.45 10.15 -26.63
N GLN A 490 1.27 11.42 -26.27
CA GLN A 490 2.34 12.33 -25.87
C GLN A 490 2.89 12.04 -24.46
N ILE A 491 2.15 11.28 -23.65
CA ILE A 491 2.47 11.07 -22.24
C ILE A 491 3.35 9.84 -22.06
N TYR A 492 2.95 8.69 -22.60
CA TYR A 492 3.64 7.41 -22.39
C TYR A 492 4.19 6.82 -23.69
N GLY A 493 3.41 6.83 -24.77
CA GLY A 493 3.73 6.18 -26.03
C GLY A 493 5.02 6.70 -26.66
N VAL A 494 5.15 8.02 -26.87
CA VAL A 494 6.39 8.65 -27.35
C VAL A 494 7.59 8.30 -26.46
N SER A 495 7.41 8.28 -25.13
CA SER A 495 8.47 7.91 -24.19
C SER A 495 8.88 6.44 -24.31
N VAL A 496 7.95 5.53 -24.59
CA VAL A 496 8.25 4.11 -24.83
C VAL A 496 9.10 3.96 -26.08
N ILE A 497 8.73 4.60 -27.20
CA ILE A 497 9.50 4.55 -28.45
C ILE A 497 10.90 5.11 -28.25
N GLN A 498 11.03 6.26 -27.59
CA GLN A 498 12.32 6.84 -27.24
C GLN A 498 13.18 5.87 -26.43
N LYS A 499 12.62 5.25 -25.38
CA LYS A 499 13.34 4.29 -24.52
C LYS A 499 13.74 3.01 -25.25
N ILE A 500 12.97 2.61 -26.28
CA ILE A 500 13.35 1.49 -27.15
C ILE A 500 14.55 1.89 -28.00
N LEU A 501 14.55 3.05 -28.65
CA LEU A 501 15.70 3.53 -29.45
C LEU A 501 16.97 3.71 -28.61
N SER A 502 16.83 4.25 -27.39
CA SER A 502 17.96 4.45 -26.49
C SER A 502 18.43 3.16 -25.81
N ASN A 503 17.77 2.02 -26.03
CA ASN A 503 18.09 0.76 -25.36
C ASN A 503 19.42 0.18 -25.88
N GLY A 504 20.36 -0.09 -24.96
CA GLY A 504 21.63 -0.74 -25.27
C GLY A 504 21.54 -2.23 -25.66
N CYS A 505 20.35 -2.83 -25.68
CA CYS A 505 20.13 -4.20 -26.16
C CYS A 505 19.86 -4.28 -27.66
N ILE A 506 19.62 -3.13 -28.31
CA ILE A 506 19.37 -3.01 -29.76
C ILE A 506 20.66 -2.49 -30.41
N ASN A 507 21.13 -3.17 -31.46
CA ASN A 507 22.35 -2.78 -32.17
C ASN A 507 22.10 -1.54 -33.06
N MET A 508 23.17 -0.91 -33.54
CA MET A 508 23.03 0.34 -34.30
C MET A 508 22.27 0.16 -35.62
N GLU A 509 22.45 -0.97 -36.30
CA GLU A 509 21.73 -1.28 -37.55
C GLU A 509 20.22 -1.34 -37.33
N GLU A 510 19.76 -2.06 -36.32
CA GLU A 510 18.34 -2.13 -35.99
C GLU A 510 17.84 -0.77 -35.49
N LYS A 511 18.65 0.01 -34.74
CA LYS A 511 18.27 1.37 -34.35
C LYS A 511 18.02 2.29 -35.55
N ILE A 512 18.88 2.24 -36.57
CA ILE A 512 18.70 3.00 -37.82
C ILE A 512 17.39 2.59 -38.48
N ARG A 513 17.14 1.27 -38.59
CA ARG A 513 15.91 0.74 -39.18
C ARG A 513 14.65 1.20 -38.43
N LEU A 514 14.68 1.20 -37.10
CA LEU A 514 13.58 1.68 -36.27
C LEU A 514 13.40 3.20 -36.41
N ALA A 515 14.51 3.96 -36.47
CA ALA A 515 14.49 5.41 -36.64
C ALA A 515 13.88 5.82 -37.99
N ASP A 516 14.27 5.18 -39.09
CA ASP A 516 13.70 5.41 -40.41
C ASP A 516 12.19 5.17 -40.42
N ARG A 517 11.75 4.08 -39.79
CA ARG A 517 10.34 3.76 -39.67
C ARG A 517 9.57 4.80 -38.86
N ILE A 518 10.15 5.32 -37.78
CA ILE A 518 9.53 6.39 -36.98
C ILE A 518 9.43 7.67 -37.80
N ARG A 519 10.48 8.06 -38.56
CA ARG A 519 10.46 9.25 -39.41
C ARG A 519 9.33 9.19 -40.44
N GLU A 520 9.17 8.05 -41.11
CA GLU A 520 8.10 7.81 -42.07
C GLU A 520 6.72 8.05 -41.43
N VAL A 521 6.45 7.47 -40.27
CA VAL A 521 5.16 7.59 -39.59
C VAL A 521 4.92 8.99 -39.01
N LEU A 522 5.96 9.67 -38.50
CA LEU A 522 5.83 11.04 -37.99
C LEU A 522 5.41 12.02 -39.09
N VAL A 523 5.87 11.83 -40.33
CA VAL A 523 5.43 12.65 -41.48
C VAL A 523 3.92 12.52 -41.71
N ASN A 524 3.36 11.31 -41.57
CA ASN A 524 1.94 11.05 -41.77
C ASN A 524 1.04 11.62 -40.67
N ILE A 525 1.55 11.82 -39.46
CA ILE A 525 0.75 12.32 -38.32
C ILE A 525 0.37 13.80 -38.48
N GLY A 526 1.16 14.61 -39.21
CA GLY A 526 0.85 15.99 -39.63
C GLY A 526 0.77 17.07 -38.54
N ASP A 527 0.34 16.73 -37.32
CA ASP A 527 0.01 17.65 -36.21
C ASP A 527 1.02 17.61 -35.04
N ILE A 528 2.29 17.30 -35.30
CA ILE A 528 3.30 17.22 -34.23
C ILE A 528 3.80 18.63 -33.89
N LYS A 529 3.52 19.11 -32.68
CA LYS A 529 4.07 20.37 -32.17
C LYS A 529 5.50 20.15 -31.64
N PRO A 530 6.56 20.57 -32.34
CA PRO A 530 7.95 20.24 -31.97
C PRO A 530 8.41 20.88 -30.65
N THR A 531 7.66 21.87 -30.16
CA THR A 531 7.92 22.58 -28.91
C THR A 531 7.55 21.77 -27.66
N GLN A 532 6.84 20.65 -27.81
CA GLN A 532 6.55 19.76 -26.70
C GLN A 532 7.76 18.89 -26.33
N ILE A 533 8.06 18.84 -25.03
CA ILE A 533 9.28 18.20 -24.49
C ILE A 533 9.40 16.71 -24.89
N SER A 534 8.29 15.98 -24.96
CA SER A 534 8.29 14.55 -25.31
C SER A 534 8.74 14.30 -26.75
N TYR A 535 8.19 15.02 -27.72
CA TYR A 535 8.62 14.93 -29.12
C TYR A 535 10.01 15.52 -29.33
N LYS A 536 10.36 16.61 -28.64
CA LYS A 536 11.72 17.17 -28.72
C LYS A 536 12.78 16.12 -28.43
N ARG A 537 12.64 15.37 -27.33
CA ARG A 537 13.59 14.30 -26.97
C ARG A 537 13.64 13.17 -28.00
N LEU A 538 12.49 12.79 -28.56
CA LEU A 538 12.46 11.77 -29.61
C LEU A 538 13.14 12.27 -30.89
N ILE A 539 12.87 13.51 -31.31
CA ILE A 539 13.48 14.12 -32.49
C ILE A 539 14.99 14.29 -32.30
N ASP A 540 15.44 14.72 -31.12
CA ASP A 540 16.87 14.83 -30.79
C ASP A 540 17.56 13.46 -30.89
N GLU A 541 16.94 12.38 -30.37
CA GLU A 541 17.47 11.01 -30.49
C GLU A 541 17.51 10.54 -31.96
N LEU A 542 16.44 10.83 -32.73
CA LEU A 542 16.38 10.54 -34.16
C LEU A 542 17.38 11.36 -34.99
N ALA A 543 17.87 12.49 -34.50
CA ALA A 543 18.90 13.27 -35.19
C ALA A 543 20.31 12.72 -34.94
N VAL A 544 20.51 12.02 -33.81
CA VAL A 544 21.77 11.38 -33.44
C VAL A 544 21.94 10.01 -34.13
N ILE A 545 20.84 9.29 -34.32
CA ILE A 545 20.80 7.99 -35.02
C ILE A 545 20.78 8.19 -36.53
#